data_AF-A0A432CGI6-F1
#
_entry.id   AF-A0A432CGI6-F1
#
_cell.length_a   1.000
_cell.length_b   1.000
_cell.length_c   1.000
_cell.angle_alpha   90.00
_cell.angle_beta   90.00
_cell.angle_gamma   90.00
#
_symmetry.space_group_name_H-M   'P 1'
#
loop_
_entity.id
_entity.type
_entity.pdbx_description
1 polymer ?
#
loop_
_entity_poly.entity_id
_entity_poly.type
_entity_poly.pdbx_seq_one_letter_code
_entity_poly.pdbx_strand_id
1 'polypeptide(L)'
;MKISRPAITKLSEMICGNEAFNHFSYRSSSQLTKFFIDNDLDFVHDGSTRHSWVQDVLNKLNEQSSEIENLPNRDLIKVIISLVNPDYYLFDEKLDHKKAVEDVNKALKSSKIILKEKADGQYLLTHTTEPFGFAQDKPSGSRIRRLAKR
;
A
#
# COMPACT_ATOMS: atom_id res chain seq x y z
N MET A 1 10.77 8.02 -8.30
CA MET A 1 10.77 6.55 -8.49
C MET A 1 9.43 6.14 -9.09
N LYS A 2 9.36 5.01 -9.81
CA LYS A 2 8.08 4.48 -10.31
C LYS A 2 7.71 3.18 -9.59
N ILE A 3 6.43 3.00 -9.29
CA ILE A 3 5.87 1.75 -8.77
C ILE A 3 5.67 0.77 -9.94
N SER A 4 5.80 -0.53 -9.67
CA SER A 4 5.66 -1.59 -10.68
C SER A 4 4.23 -1.68 -11.25
N ARG A 5 4.11 -2.07 -12.53
CA ARG A 5 2.80 -2.28 -13.18
C ARG A 5 1.88 -3.24 -12.39
N PRO A 6 2.36 -4.39 -11.86
CA PRO A 6 1.51 -5.27 -11.04
C PRO A 6 0.98 -4.60 -9.77
N ALA A 7 1.77 -3.71 -9.15
CA ALA A 7 1.33 -2.96 -7.98
C ALA A 7 0.26 -1.93 -8.36
N ILE A 8 0.41 -1.20 -9.47
CA ILE A 8 -0.63 -0.30 -9.99
C ILE A 8 -1.94 -1.03 -10.27
N THR A 9 -1.89 -2.21 -10.93
CA THR A 9 -3.09 -3.04 -11.17
C THR A 9 -3.79 -3.44 -9.87
N LYS A 10 -3.05 -3.81 -8.83
CA LYS A 10 -3.64 -4.18 -7.54
C LYS A 10 -4.26 -2.98 -6.83
N LEU A 11 -3.56 -1.84 -6.83
CA LEU A 11 -4.07 -0.61 -6.24
C LEU A 11 -5.33 -0.13 -6.95
N SER A 12 -5.44 -0.24 -8.27
CA SER A 12 -6.65 0.15 -8.99
C SER A 12 -7.85 -0.73 -8.63
N GLU A 13 -7.65 -2.04 -8.45
CA GLU A 13 -8.68 -2.96 -7.95
C GLU A 13 -9.14 -2.61 -6.53
N MET A 14 -8.20 -2.30 -5.64
CA MET A 14 -8.47 -1.91 -4.24
C MET A 14 -9.24 -0.58 -4.16
N ILE A 15 -8.85 0.42 -4.95
CA ILE A 15 -9.56 1.72 -5.02
C ILE A 15 -11.01 1.51 -5.51
N CYS A 16 -11.22 0.62 -6.48
CA CYS A 16 -12.56 0.29 -6.97
C CYS A 16 -13.40 -0.51 -5.96
N GLY A 17 -12.78 -1.21 -5.02
CA GLY A 17 -13.44 -2.13 -4.09
C GLY A 17 -14.14 -3.28 -4.82
N ASN A 18 -13.48 -3.87 -5.82
CA ASN A 18 -14.02 -5.02 -6.56
C ASN A 18 -14.10 -6.29 -5.69
N GLU A 19 -14.80 -7.34 -6.14
CA GLU A 19 -15.11 -8.52 -5.31
C GLU A 19 -13.90 -9.20 -4.66
N ALA A 20 -12.75 -9.23 -5.36
CA ALA A 20 -11.49 -9.78 -4.82
C ALA A 20 -10.94 -8.97 -3.62
N PHE A 21 -11.42 -7.74 -3.44
CA PHE A 21 -11.03 -6.75 -2.43
C PHE A 21 -12.28 -6.25 -1.67
N ASN A 22 -13.16 -7.18 -1.29
CA ASN A 22 -14.44 -6.91 -0.61
C ASN A 22 -14.33 -6.22 0.77
N HIS A 23 -13.12 -6.09 1.31
CA HIS A 23 -12.85 -5.37 2.55
C HIS A 23 -12.45 -3.90 2.30
N PHE A 24 -12.45 -3.45 1.04
CA PHE A 24 -12.39 -2.04 0.66
C PHE A 24 -13.77 -1.54 0.25
N SER A 25 -14.04 -0.25 0.48
CA SER A 25 -15.32 0.36 0.08
C SER A 25 -15.48 0.27 -1.44
N TYR A 26 -16.60 -0.31 -1.88
CA TYR A 26 -16.97 -0.29 -3.30
C TYR A 26 -17.18 1.15 -3.77
N ARG A 27 -16.51 1.53 -4.87
CA ARG A 27 -16.64 2.86 -5.47
C ARG A 27 -17.20 2.76 -6.89
N SER A 28 -18.41 3.30 -7.09
CA SER A 28 -18.98 3.55 -8.42
C SER A 28 -18.19 4.65 -9.17
N SER A 29 -18.47 4.86 -10.45
CA SER A 29 -17.81 5.90 -11.25
C SER A 29 -17.92 7.30 -10.63
N SER A 30 -19.07 7.67 -10.07
CA SER A 30 -19.25 8.97 -9.39
C SER A 30 -18.45 9.05 -8.08
N GLN A 31 -18.38 7.96 -7.32
CA GLN A 31 -17.58 7.87 -6.10
C GLN A 31 -16.07 7.87 -6.39
N LEU A 32 -15.64 7.33 -7.54
CA LEU A 32 -14.26 7.41 -8.00
C LEU A 32 -13.87 8.85 -8.34
N THR A 33 -14.71 9.56 -9.11
CA THR A 33 -14.52 11.01 -9.35
C THR A 33 -14.41 11.77 -8.03
N LYS A 34 -15.34 11.54 -7.10
CA LYS A 34 -15.29 12.16 -5.77
C LYS A 34 -14.00 11.84 -5.01
N PHE A 35 -13.56 10.58 -5.03
CA PHE A 35 -12.34 10.16 -4.35
C PHE A 35 -11.10 10.92 -4.86
N PHE A 36 -10.95 11.10 -6.17
CA PHE A 36 -9.82 11.86 -6.71
C PHE A 36 -9.94 13.36 -6.41
N ILE A 37 -11.14 13.95 -6.51
CA ILE A 37 -11.38 15.36 -6.16
C ILE A 37 -11.11 15.63 -4.68
N ASP A 38 -11.55 14.75 -3.77
CA ASP A 38 -11.27 14.84 -2.33
C ASP A 38 -9.75 14.70 -2.02
N ASN A 39 -8.97 14.21 -2.99
CA ASN A 39 -7.51 14.19 -2.96
C ASN A 39 -6.88 15.40 -3.68
N ASP A 40 -7.63 16.45 -3.99
CA ASP A 40 -7.21 17.62 -4.77
C ASP A 40 -6.71 17.24 -6.18
N LEU A 41 -7.30 16.21 -6.78
CA LEU A 41 -6.99 15.75 -8.14
C LEU A 41 -8.24 15.81 -9.02
N ASP A 42 -8.20 16.65 -10.05
CA ASP A 42 -9.33 16.94 -10.94
C ASP A 42 -9.59 15.83 -12.01
N PHE A 43 -9.48 14.56 -11.60
CA PHE A 43 -9.80 13.43 -12.48
C PHE A 43 -11.30 13.12 -12.43
N VAL A 44 -11.96 13.25 -13.58
CA VAL A 44 -13.36 12.88 -13.77
C VAL A 44 -13.46 11.58 -14.53
N HIS A 45 -14.21 10.62 -13.97
CA HIS A 45 -14.46 9.34 -14.61
C HIS A 45 -15.18 9.51 -15.95
N ASP A 46 -14.65 8.91 -17.02
CA ASP A 46 -15.04 9.14 -18.41
C ASP A 46 -16.14 8.19 -18.94
N GLY A 47 -16.54 7.21 -18.13
CA GLY A 47 -17.55 6.22 -18.48
C GLY A 47 -16.97 4.89 -18.99
N SER A 48 -15.64 4.79 -19.08
CA SER A 48 -14.94 3.53 -19.33
C SER A 48 -15.02 2.57 -18.12
N THR A 49 -14.41 1.41 -18.24
CA THR A 49 -14.37 0.43 -17.14
C THR A 49 -13.64 1.02 -15.93
N ARG A 50 -14.29 1.03 -14.77
CA ARG A 50 -13.77 1.60 -13.50
C ARG A 50 -12.30 1.25 -13.22
N HIS A 51 -11.96 -0.04 -13.25
CA HIS A 51 -10.59 -0.51 -12.98
C HIS A 51 -9.58 0.05 -13.98
N SER A 52 -9.90 -0.01 -15.27
CA SER A 52 -9.03 0.48 -16.34
C SER A 52 -8.82 1.99 -16.22
N TRP A 53 -9.90 2.74 -15.97
CA TRP A 53 -9.83 4.18 -15.74
C TRP A 53 -8.93 4.54 -14.55
N VAL A 54 -9.14 3.89 -13.39
CA VAL A 54 -8.29 4.11 -12.21
C VAL A 54 -6.85 3.74 -12.49
N GLN A 55 -6.59 2.64 -13.18
CA GLN A 55 -5.24 2.24 -13.59
C GLN A 55 -4.57 3.30 -14.45
N ASP A 56 -5.28 3.90 -15.41
CA ASP A 56 -4.76 4.96 -16.26
C ASP A 56 -4.45 6.24 -15.47
N VAL A 57 -5.32 6.62 -14.53
CA VAL A 57 -5.05 7.74 -13.61
C VAL A 57 -3.80 7.47 -12.78
N LEU A 58 -3.68 6.29 -12.16
CA LEU A 58 -2.50 5.92 -11.36
C LEU A 58 -1.23 5.88 -12.21
N ASN A 59 -1.29 5.42 -13.46
CA ASN A 59 -0.15 5.45 -14.37
C ASN A 59 0.30 6.89 -14.68
N LYS A 60 -0.64 7.80 -14.95
CA LYS A 60 -0.34 9.24 -15.15
C LYS A 60 0.39 9.82 -13.94
N LEU A 61 -0.10 9.54 -12.73
CA LEU A 61 0.55 9.99 -11.49
C LEU A 61 1.94 9.35 -11.30
N ASN A 62 2.09 8.07 -11.67
CA ASN A 62 3.35 7.34 -11.58
C ASN A 62 4.39 7.80 -12.63
N GLU A 63 3.97 8.49 -13.68
CA GLU A 63 4.85 9.07 -14.70
C GLU A 63 5.40 10.45 -14.31
N GLN A 64 4.75 11.14 -13.39
CA GLN A 64 5.20 12.43 -12.88
C GLN A 64 6.53 12.31 -12.12
N SER A 65 7.29 13.40 -12.08
CA SER A 65 8.56 13.48 -11.34
C SER A 65 8.32 13.28 -9.85
N SER A 66 9.24 12.55 -9.21
CA SER A 66 9.25 12.47 -7.74
C SER A 66 10.06 13.62 -7.16
N GLU A 67 9.55 14.22 -6.10
CA GLU A 67 10.25 15.22 -5.29
C GLU A 67 11.15 14.57 -4.24
N ILE A 68 10.81 13.34 -3.81
CA ILE A 68 11.52 12.62 -2.75
C ILE A 68 12.21 11.39 -3.35
N GLU A 69 13.48 11.20 -2.99
CA GLU A 69 14.26 10.04 -3.43
C GLU A 69 13.61 8.73 -2.95
N ASN A 70 13.59 7.71 -3.81
CA ASN A 70 13.04 6.39 -3.49
C ASN A 70 11.55 6.36 -3.11
N LEU A 71 10.80 7.42 -3.46
CA LEU A 71 9.36 7.49 -3.32
C LEU A 71 8.70 7.88 -4.68
N PRO A 72 7.41 7.57 -4.85
CA PRO A 72 6.65 8.00 -6.01
C PRO A 72 6.30 9.50 -5.91
N ASN A 73 5.68 10.04 -6.96
CA ASN A 73 5.17 11.41 -6.94
C ASN A 73 4.22 11.63 -5.74
N ARG A 74 4.22 12.86 -5.21
CA ARG A 74 3.42 13.29 -4.05
C ARG A 74 1.93 12.95 -4.18
N ASP A 75 1.34 13.13 -5.35
CA ASP A 75 -0.07 12.87 -5.60
C ASP A 75 -0.39 11.38 -5.53
N LEU A 76 0.50 10.54 -6.08
CA LEU A 76 0.37 9.08 -5.96
C LEU A 76 0.51 8.62 -4.50
N ILE A 77 1.43 9.23 -3.73
CA ILE A 77 1.55 8.98 -2.28
C ILE A 77 0.23 9.31 -1.58
N LYS A 78 -0.34 10.48 -1.87
CA LYS A 78 -1.59 10.95 -1.26
C LYS A 78 -2.75 9.99 -1.56
N VAL A 79 -2.89 9.54 -2.80
CA VAL A 79 -3.91 8.55 -3.20
C VAL A 79 -3.76 7.24 -2.43
N ILE A 80 -2.53 6.72 -2.28
CA ILE A 80 -2.26 5.48 -1.54
C ILE A 80 -2.57 5.64 -0.05
N ILE A 81 -2.22 6.77 0.57
CA ILE A 81 -2.53 7.05 1.98
C ILE A 81 -4.03 7.19 2.18
N SER A 82 -4.72 7.92 1.31
CA SER A 82 -6.17 8.11 1.38
C SER A 82 -6.93 6.81 1.25
N LEU A 83 -6.45 5.85 0.46
CA LEU A 83 -7.07 4.53 0.32
C LEU A 83 -7.24 3.81 1.68
N VAL A 84 -6.31 4.00 2.61
CA VAL A 84 -6.33 3.39 3.95
C VAL A 84 -6.75 4.36 5.05
N ASN A 85 -7.39 5.48 4.70
CA ASN A 85 -7.93 6.40 5.70
C ASN A 85 -8.95 5.65 6.59
N PRO A 86 -8.75 5.60 7.93
CA PRO A 86 -9.66 4.92 8.86
C PRO A 86 -11.13 5.31 8.71
N ASP A 87 -11.41 6.56 8.32
CA ASP A 87 -12.78 7.09 8.17
C ASP A 87 -13.61 6.29 7.15
N TYR A 88 -12.97 5.71 6.13
CA TYR A 88 -13.64 4.88 5.12
C TYR A 88 -14.10 3.52 5.66
N TYR A 89 -13.68 3.14 6.87
CA TYR A 89 -13.92 1.83 7.47
C TYR A 89 -14.80 1.90 8.73
N LEU A 90 -15.21 3.10 9.16
CA LEU A 90 -15.91 3.28 10.45
C LEU A 90 -17.34 2.73 10.48
N PHE A 91 -18.05 2.76 9.35
CA PHE A 91 -19.51 2.60 9.31
C PHE A 91 -20.00 1.36 8.55
N ASP A 92 -19.11 0.56 8.00
CA ASP A 92 -19.46 -0.66 7.26
C ASP A 92 -18.68 -1.86 7.81
N GLU A 93 -19.38 -2.76 8.48
CA GLU A 93 -18.83 -3.96 9.12
C GLU A 93 -18.17 -4.95 8.14
N LYS A 94 -18.47 -4.84 6.84
CA LYS A 94 -17.82 -5.67 5.81
C LYS A 94 -16.40 -5.21 5.54
N LEU A 95 -16.09 -3.95 5.86
CA LEU A 95 -14.79 -3.35 5.60
C LEU A 95 -13.83 -3.70 6.74
N ASP A 96 -12.57 -3.96 6.37
CA ASP A 96 -11.54 -4.36 7.32
C ASP A 96 -10.28 -3.54 7.05
N HIS A 97 -10.10 -2.50 7.86
CA HIS A 97 -9.00 -1.56 7.74
C HIS A 97 -7.63 -2.23 7.87
N LYS A 98 -7.51 -3.19 8.79
CA LYS A 98 -6.26 -3.92 9.01
C LYS A 98 -5.90 -4.75 7.78
N LYS A 99 -6.86 -5.48 7.21
CA LYS A 99 -6.63 -6.23 5.95
C LYS A 99 -6.29 -5.31 4.79
N ALA A 100 -6.95 -4.15 4.70
CA ALA A 100 -6.66 -3.18 3.65
C ALA A 100 -5.21 -2.69 3.70
N VAL A 101 -4.70 -2.35 4.89
CA VAL A 101 -3.29 -1.95 5.09
C VAL A 101 -2.33 -3.10 4.72
N GLU A 102 -2.64 -4.34 5.11
CA GLU A 102 -1.85 -5.52 4.74
C GLU A 102 -1.78 -5.73 3.23
N ASP A 103 -2.91 -5.60 2.52
CA ASP A 103 -3.00 -5.82 1.09
C ASP A 103 -2.32 -4.71 0.27
N VAL A 104 -2.44 -3.45 0.71
CA VAL A 104 -1.66 -2.33 0.15
C VAL A 104 -0.15 -2.60 0.31
N ASN A 105 0.29 -3.02 1.50
CA ASN A 105 1.70 -3.37 1.73
C ASN A 105 2.17 -4.55 0.85
N LYS A 106 1.34 -5.57 0.64
CA LYS A 106 1.63 -6.69 -0.28
C LYS A 106 1.79 -6.21 -1.73
N ALA A 107 0.97 -5.25 -2.17
CA ALA A 107 1.09 -4.68 -3.51
C ALA A 107 2.41 -3.91 -3.67
N LEU A 108 2.77 -3.09 -2.67
CA LEU A 108 3.95 -2.23 -2.70
C LEU A 108 5.29 -2.94 -2.46
N LYS A 109 5.27 -4.17 -1.92
CA LYS A 109 6.47 -4.97 -1.60
C LYS A 109 7.50 -5.02 -2.73
N SER A 110 7.05 -5.17 -3.98
CA SER A 110 7.93 -5.23 -5.17
C SER A 110 8.69 -3.93 -5.44
N SER A 111 8.15 -2.81 -4.95
CA SER A 111 8.71 -1.47 -5.12
C SER A 111 9.52 -1.02 -3.90
N LYS A 112 9.83 -1.92 -2.95
CA LYS A 112 10.61 -1.60 -1.72
C LYS A 112 10.07 -0.39 -0.94
N ILE A 113 8.76 -0.18 -0.99
CA ILE A 113 8.05 0.85 -0.24
C ILE A 113 7.10 0.16 0.73
N ILE A 114 6.94 0.73 1.91
CA ILE A 114 6.06 0.25 2.97
C ILE A 114 5.19 1.40 3.50
N LEU A 115 3.94 1.08 3.75
CA LEU A 115 2.98 1.94 4.44
C LEU A 115 3.13 1.71 5.95
N LYS A 116 3.46 2.77 6.68
CA LYS A 116 3.62 2.76 8.15
C LYS A 116 2.61 3.70 8.80
N GLU A 117 2.06 3.25 9.92
CA GLU A 117 1.21 4.06 10.79
C GLU A 117 2.07 4.97 11.67
N LYS A 118 1.63 6.22 11.83
CA LYS A 118 2.18 7.21 12.75
C LYS A 118 1.49 7.10 14.11
N ALA A 119 2.07 7.77 15.11
CA ALA A 119 1.50 7.83 16.46
C ALA A 119 0.12 8.54 16.52
N ASP A 120 -0.22 9.35 15.50
CA ASP A 120 -1.50 10.06 15.38
C ASP A 120 -2.57 9.24 14.64
N GLY A 121 -2.28 7.98 14.27
CA GLY A 121 -3.19 7.11 13.51
C GLY A 121 -3.21 7.38 12.01
N GLN A 122 -2.45 8.37 11.52
CA GLN A 122 -2.28 8.60 10.07
C GLN A 122 -1.24 7.67 9.48
N TYR A 123 -1.25 7.50 8.16
CA TYR A 123 -0.28 6.67 7.46
C TYR A 123 0.75 7.50 6.69
N LEU A 124 1.95 6.94 6.51
CA LEU A 124 2.99 7.49 5.65
C LEU A 124 3.65 6.38 4.82
N LEU A 125 4.08 6.72 3.61
CA LEU A 125 4.90 5.82 2.79
C LEU A 125 6.38 6.06 3.07
N THR A 126 7.11 4.98 3.31
CA THR A 126 8.56 5.00 3.56
C THR A 126 9.23 4.00 2.64
N HIS A 127 10.45 4.29 2.20
CA HIS A 127 11.27 3.26 1.61
C HIS A 127 11.64 2.22 2.68
N THR A 128 11.64 0.95 2.32
CA THR A 128 12.17 -0.12 3.16
C THR A 128 13.68 0.03 3.19
N THR A 129 14.18 0.78 4.16
CA THR A 129 15.56 0.59 4.62
C THR A 129 15.60 -0.81 5.21
N GLU A 130 16.07 -1.80 4.44
CA GLU A 130 16.45 -3.09 5.00
C GLU A 130 17.22 -2.81 6.31
N PRO A 131 16.81 -3.34 7.47
CA PRO A 131 17.77 -3.49 8.53
C PRO A 131 18.85 -4.42 7.98
N PHE A 132 20.04 -3.89 7.69
CA PHE A 132 21.22 -4.73 7.59
C PHE A 132 21.33 -5.50 8.90
N GLY A 133 20.96 -6.79 8.88
CA GLY A 133 21.17 -7.71 9.99
C GLY A 133 19.96 -8.57 10.32
N PHE A 134 19.80 -9.68 9.60
CA PHE A 134 19.48 -10.93 10.31
C PHE A 134 20.74 -11.31 11.10
N ALA A 135 20.90 -10.75 12.30
CA ALA A 135 21.68 -11.42 13.33
C ALA A 135 20.89 -12.66 13.73
N GLN A 136 21.16 -13.77 13.06
CA GLN A 136 20.90 -15.10 13.60
C GLN A 136 21.74 -15.19 14.88
N ASP A 137 21.16 -14.84 16.02
CA ASP A 137 21.70 -15.17 17.33
C ASP A 137 21.80 -16.70 17.38
N LYS A 138 22.99 -17.21 17.08
CA LYS A 138 23.37 -18.57 17.42
C LYS A 138 23.29 -18.68 18.94
N PRO A 139 22.51 -19.60 19.53
CA PRO A 139 22.77 -19.96 20.90
C PRO A 139 24.11 -20.68 20.94
N SER A 140 25.12 -19.95 21.39
CA SER A 140 26.35 -20.45 21.98
C SER A 140 25.98 -21.43 23.11
N GLY A 141 26.09 -22.72 22.82
CA GLY A 141 25.70 -23.80 23.74
C GLY A 141 26.74 -24.92 23.74
N SER A 142 27.89 -24.63 24.34
CA SER A 142 28.83 -25.54 25.02
C SER A 142 28.95 -27.00 24.57
N ARG A 143 30.12 -27.31 23.99
CA ARG A 143 30.80 -28.62 24.05
C ARG A 143 30.76 -29.17 25.49
N ILE A 144 29.93 -30.18 25.74
CA ILE A 144 30.16 -31.07 26.88
C ILE A 144 31.08 -32.20 26.41
N ARG A 145 32.36 -32.09 26.76
CA ARG A 145 33.29 -33.23 26.77
C ARG A 145 32.77 -34.22 27.81
N ARG A 146 32.33 -35.40 27.38
CA ARG A 146 32.23 -36.56 28.29
C ARG A 146 33.53 -37.35 28.17
N LEU A 147 34.44 -37.07 29.10
CA LEU A 147 35.58 -37.90 29.44
C LEU A 147 35.18 -38.76 30.65
N ALA A 148 35.76 -39.95 30.71
CA ALA A 148 35.79 -40.93 31.81
C ALA A 148 34.75 -42.05 31.69
N LYS A 149 35.07 -43.32 31.98
CA LYS A 149 36.33 -44.02 32.31
C LYS A 149 35.93 -45.50 32.45
N ARG A 150 36.83 -46.39 32.04
CA ARG A 150 36.92 -47.83 32.38
C ARG A 150 35.93 -48.77 31.69
#